data_AF-A0A7X3FLI3-F1
#
_entry.id   AF-A0A7X3FLI3-F1
#
_cell.length_a   1.000
_cell.length_b   1.000
_cell.length_c   1.000
_cell.angle_alpha   90.00
_cell.angle_beta   90.00
_cell.angle_gamma   90.00
#
_symmetry.space_group_name_H-M   'P 1'
#
loop_
_entity.id
_entity.type
_entity.pdbx_description
1 polymer ?
#
loop_
_entity_poly.entity_id
_entity_poly.type
_entity_poly.pdbx_seq_one_letter_code
_entity_poly.pdbx_strand_id
1 'polypeptide(L)'
;MLLEVIATTVGDAKAAEAAGADRLELVTGMKEGGLTPSAGLIEGTVNSVRIPAAVMVRPHSKSFVYDPDDVRAMLRDIRMIREIGAAGIVIGPLTPDRQIDVPVLEALLAEAGDMEVVFHRAFDAVQDQLAAYDFLSGYRQIRRILTSGGKPSALDAVDRMRELVEMSRNSHITILAGSGLGAASLATFISGTGVKEVHFGSAVRGPKGVEDEIDPGKIKELREILAPFS
;
A
#
# COMPACT_ATOMS: atom_id res chain seq x y z
N MET A 1 -14.49 -3.13 -7.85
CA MET A 1 -13.01 -3.13 -7.82
C MET A 1 -12.54 -1.99 -6.95
N LEU A 2 -11.59 -2.22 -6.03
CA LEU A 2 -11.10 -1.18 -5.12
C LEU A 2 -9.96 -0.39 -5.77
N LEU A 3 -10.05 0.94 -5.72
CA LEU A 3 -9.00 1.87 -6.12
C LEU A 3 -8.39 2.53 -4.87
N GLU A 4 -7.14 2.21 -4.56
CA GLU A 4 -6.35 2.94 -3.57
C GLU A 4 -5.47 4.00 -4.25
N VAL A 5 -5.41 5.19 -3.66
CA VAL A 5 -4.58 6.30 -4.15
C VAL A 5 -3.62 6.80 -3.07
N ILE A 6 -2.37 7.07 -3.45
CA ILE A 6 -1.39 7.71 -2.56
C ILE A 6 -1.72 9.20 -2.39
N ALA A 7 -1.95 9.62 -1.15
CA ALA A 7 -2.01 11.02 -0.74
C ALA A 7 -0.72 11.43 -0.02
N THR A 8 -0.23 12.65 -0.27
CA THR A 8 0.90 13.24 0.47
C THR A 8 0.53 14.53 1.20
N THR A 9 -0.69 15.03 0.98
CA THR A 9 -1.25 16.22 1.63
C THR A 9 -2.73 15.99 1.95
N VAL A 10 -3.28 16.81 2.84
CA VAL A 10 -4.74 16.85 3.09
C VAL A 10 -5.52 17.23 1.81
N GLY A 11 -4.92 18.07 0.95
CA GLY A 11 -5.50 18.44 -0.34
C GLY A 11 -5.62 17.24 -1.28
N ASP A 12 -4.56 16.44 -1.37
CA ASP A 12 -4.57 15.19 -2.15
C ASP A 12 -5.64 14.23 -1.64
N ALA A 13 -5.73 14.03 -0.32
CA ALA A 13 -6.72 13.13 0.28
C ALA A 13 -8.15 13.50 -0.13
N LYS A 14 -8.50 14.79 0.00
CA LYS A 14 -9.81 15.33 -0.41
C LYS A 14 -10.04 15.20 -1.92
N ALA A 15 -9.02 15.50 -2.73
CA ALA A 15 -9.11 15.44 -4.18
C ALA A 15 -9.33 13.99 -4.67
N ALA A 16 -8.59 13.03 -4.08
CA ALA A 16 -8.73 11.61 -4.37
C ALA A 16 -10.12 11.09 -4.00
N GLU A 17 -10.62 11.39 -2.80
CA GLU A 17 -11.97 11.01 -2.37
C GLU A 17 -13.03 11.59 -3.30
N ALA A 18 -12.98 12.90 -3.56
CA ALA A 18 -13.95 13.58 -4.42
C ALA A 18 -13.94 13.06 -5.86
N ALA A 19 -12.82 12.51 -6.32
CA ALA A 19 -12.67 11.92 -7.65
C ALA A 19 -13.03 10.42 -7.70
N GLY A 20 -13.32 9.79 -6.57
CA GLY A 20 -13.82 8.42 -6.49
C GLY A 20 -12.79 7.36 -6.09
N ALA A 21 -11.68 7.74 -5.43
CA ALA A 21 -10.85 6.76 -4.73
C ALA A 21 -11.66 6.08 -3.62
N ASP A 22 -11.45 4.78 -3.41
CA ASP A 22 -12.13 4.00 -2.37
C ASP A 22 -11.31 3.93 -1.07
N ARG A 23 -9.99 4.10 -1.18
CA ARG A 23 -9.05 4.05 -0.06
C ARG A 23 -7.86 4.98 -0.33
N LEU A 24 -7.20 5.41 0.74
CA LEU A 24 -5.94 6.15 0.68
C LEU A 24 -4.81 5.36 1.31
N GLU A 25 -3.63 5.47 0.71
CA GLU A 25 -2.36 5.30 1.41
C GLU A 25 -1.78 6.70 1.68
N LEU A 26 -1.54 7.04 2.96
CA LEU A 26 -0.95 8.31 3.34
C LEU A 26 0.55 8.15 3.59
N VAL A 27 1.35 8.92 2.85
CA VAL A 27 2.82 8.88 2.92
C VAL A 27 3.42 10.28 2.92
N THR A 28 4.66 10.41 3.39
CA THR A 28 5.58 11.46 2.92
C THR A 28 6.70 10.85 2.08
N GLY A 29 7.60 11.64 1.50
CA GLY A 29 8.79 11.10 0.83
C GLY A 29 8.48 10.14 -0.33
N MET A 30 7.48 10.45 -1.17
CA MET A 30 7.03 9.57 -2.26
C MET A 30 8.15 9.20 -3.26
N LYS A 31 9.10 10.12 -3.51
CA LYS A 31 10.32 9.85 -4.32
C LYS A 31 11.21 8.77 -3.72
N GLU A 32 11.10 8.55 -2.42
CA GLU A 32 11.86 7.56 -1.67
C GLU A 32 11.07 6.25 -1.45
N GLY A 33 9.93 6.10 -2.12
CA GLY A 33 9.03 4.96 -1.99
C GLY A 33 8.03 5.08 -0.83
N GLY A 34 7.87 6.26 -0.24
CA GLY A 34 6.95 6.50 0.88
C GLY A 34 7.64 6.31 2.23
N LEU A 35 7.43 7.26 3.13
CA LEU A 35 7.91 7.30 4.51
C LEU A 35 6.77 7.68 5.46
N THR A 36 6.98 7.47 6.76
CA THR A 36 6.01 7.87 7.79
C THR A 36 5.71 9.37 7.72
N PRO A 37 4.45 9.79 7.49
CA PRO A 37 4.05 11.19 7.52
C PRO A 37 4.05 11.77 8.94
N SER A 38 4.03 13.10 9.06
CA SER A 38 3.96 13.76 10.37
C SER A 38 2.59 13.59 11.03
N ALA A 39 2.54 13.64 12.37
CA ALA A 39 1.32 13.53 13.16
C ALA A 39 0.20 14.47 12.68
N GLY A 40 0.53 15.75 12.44
CA GLY A 40 -0.45 16.74 11.98
C GLY A 40 -0.99 16.46 10.57
N LEU A 41 -0.20 15.84 9.70
CA LEU A 41 -0.68 15.41 8.38
C LEU A 41 -1.60 14.19 8.52
N ILE A 42 -1.27 13.24 9.39
CA ILE A 42 -2.11 12.05 9.68
C ILE A 42 -3.47 12.50 10.23
N GLU A 43 -3.47 13.27 11.31
CA GLU A 43 -4.68 13.79 11.93
C GLU A 43 -5.50 14.66 10.97
N GLY A 44 -4.84 15.57 10.25
CA GLY A 44 -5.49 16.42 9.26
C GLY A 44 -6.15 15.61 8.14
N THR A 45 -5.53 14.50 7.72
CA THR A 45 -6.07 13.63 6.67
C THR A 45 -7.27 12.84 7.17
N VAL A 46 -7.09 12.09 8.27
CA VAL A 46 -8.13 11.22 8.86
C VAL A 46 -9.40 12.02 9.16
N ASN A 47 -9.27 13.26 9.66
CA ASN A 47 -10.41 14.11 9.98
C ASN A 47 -11.07 14.78 8.77
N SER A 48 -10.49 14.66 7.58
CA SER A 48 -10.90 15.43 6.39
C SER A 48 -11.60 14.63 5.30
N VAL A 49 -11.55 13.30 5.38
CA VAL A 49 -12.15 12.37 4.41
C VAL A 49 -12.97 11.31 5.15
N ARG A 50 -13.86 10.63 4.42
CA ARG A 50 -14.69 9.52 4.91
C ARG A 50 -14.16 8.16 4.48
N ILE A 51 -13.44 8.09 3.36
CA ILE A 51 -12.79 6.86 2.90
C ILE A 51 -11.65 6.45 3.84
N PRO A 52 -11.39 5.14 4.01
CA PRO A 52 -10.32 4.66 4.88
C PRO A 52 -8.95 5.16 4.42
N ALA A 53 -8.12 5.58 5.37
CA ALA A 53 -6.73 5.96 5.16
C ALA A 53 -5.79 5.02 5.93
N ALA A 54 -4.95 4.30 5.19
CA ALA A 54 -3.85 3.51 5.75
C ALA A 54 -2.58 4.36 5.77
N VAL A 55 -1.85 4.36 6.89
CA VAL A 55 -0.69 5.24 7.09
C VAL A 55 0.61 4.46 6.96
N MET A 56 1.54 4.96 6.17
CA MET A 56 2.89 4.40 6.08
C MET A 56 3.60 4.45 7.42
N VAL A 57 4.19 3.33 7.82
CA VAL A 57 5.12 3.23 8.95
C VAL A 57 6.45 2.72 8.40
N ARG A 58 7.28 3.68 7.98
CA ARG A 58 8.61 3.46 7.43
C ARG A 58 9.52 4.64 7.80
N PRO A 59 10.44 4.47 8.76
CA PRO A 59 11.19 5.57 9.37
C PRO A 59 12.28 6.14 8.44
N HIS A 60 12.75 5.35 7.46
CA HIS A 60 13.77 5.78 6.51
C HIS A 60 13.70 5.00 5.20
N SER A 61 14.39 5.51 4.17
CA SER A 61 14.43 4.90 2.83
C SER A 61 15.62 4.00 2.54
N LYS A 62 16.54 3.81 3.50
CA LYS A 62 17.79 3.06 3.33
C LYS A 62 17.59 1.58 2.94
N SER A 63 16.67 0.92 3.62
CA SER A 63 16.36 -0.51 3.47
C SER A 63 14.99 -0.80 4.12
N PHE A 64 14.60 -2.08 4.13
CA PHE A 64 13.51 -2.62 4.97
C PHE A 64 14.04 -3.40 6.18
N VAL A 65 15.35 -3.29 6.45
CA VAL A 65 16.02 -3.91 7.59
C VAL A 65 16.16 -2.85 8.66
N TYR A 66 15.44 -3.02 9.76
CA TYR A 66 15.31 -2.02 10.81
C TYR A 66 16.19 -2.37 12.00
N ASP A 67 16.92 -1.38 12.50
CA ASP A 67 17.68 -1.54 13.74
C ASP A 67 16.77 -1.33 14.98
N PRO A 68 17.27 -1.57 16.20
CA PRO A 68 16.45 -1.40 17.41
C PRO A 68 15.94 0.03 17.64
N ASP A 69 16.61 1.07 17.15
CA ASP A 69 16.16 2.46 17.23
C ASP A 69 15.04 2.74 16.23
N ASP A 70 15.17 2.21 15.00
CA ASP A 70 14.11 2.27 13.98
C ASP A 70 12.83 1.61 14.50
N VAL A 71 12.93 0.41 15.07
CA VAL A 71 11.77 -0.32 15.61
C VAL A 71 11.12 0.46 16.76
N ARG A 72 11.91 1.10 17.64
CA ARG A 72 11.37 1.97 18.71
C ARG A 72 10.61 3.17 18.14
N ALA A 73 11.09 3.77 17.05
CA ALA A 73 10.40 4.87 16.39
C ALA A 73 9.08 4.37 15.77
N MET A 74 9.13 3.26 15.02
CA MET A 74 7.95 2.65 14.38
C MET A 74 6.86 2.30 15.38
N LEU A 75 7.20 1.71 16.53
CA LEU A 75 6.21 1.40 17.58
C LEU A 75 5.53 2.66 18.14
N ARG A 76 6.28 3.75 18.31
CA ARG A 76 5.70 5.04 18.74
C ARG A 76 4.78 5.62 17.69
N ASP A 77 5.17 5.54 16.42
CA ASP A 77 4.36 6.03 15.30
C ASP A 77 3.07 5.21 15.17
N ILE A 78 3.12 3.87 15.27
CA ILE A 78 1.93 3.02 15.24
C ILE A 78 0.96 3.38 16.38
N ARG A 79 1.48 3.60 17.59
CA ARG A 79 0.66 4.01 18.73
C ARG A 79 -0.08 5.32 18.45
N MET A 80 0.64 6.32 17.94
CA MET A 80 0.07 7.62 17.57
C MET A 80 -0.97 7.48 16.45
N ILE A 81 -0.68 6.71 15.41
CA ILE A 81 -1.60 6.46 14.28
C ILE A 81 -2.90 5.83 14.79
N ARG A 82 -2.80 4.87 15.71
CA ARG A 82 -3.95 4.23 16.36
C ARG A 82 -4.76 5.21 17.19
N GLU A 83 -4.11 6.04 17.98
CA GLU A 83 -4.76 7.07 18.82
C GLU A 83 -5.48 8.13 17.97
N ILE A 84 -4.93 8.49 16.81
CA ILE A 84 -5.58 9.40 15.83
C ILE A 84 -6.79 8.72 15.16
N GLY A 85 -6.84 7.39 15.12
CA GLY A 85 -7.95 6.65 14.53
C GLY A 85 -7.84 6.44 13.02
N ALA A 86 -6.62 6.30 12.49
CA ALA A 86 -6.44 5.87 11.10
C ALA A 86 -7.04 4.47 10.87
N ALA A 87 -7.42 4.17 9.63
CA ALA A 87 -8.06 2.89 9.30
C ALA A 87 -7.09 1.70 9.33
N GLY A 88 -5.79 1.95 9.17
CA GLY A 88 -4.78 0.92 9.15
C GLY A 88 -3.36 1.46 9.05
N ILE A 89 -2.39 0.54 9.06
CA ILE A 89 -0.97 0.84 8.86
C ILE A 89 -0.40 0.08 7.68
N VAL A 90 0.68 0.62 7.12
CA VAL A 90 1.43 0.01 6.02
C VAL A 90 2.87 -0.22 6.47
N ILE A 91 3.32 -1.48 6.49
CA ILE A 91 4.64 -1.91 6.99
C ILE A 91 5.26 -2.98 6.09
N GLY A 92 6.53 -3.32 6.31
CA GLY A 92 7.09 -4.54 5.73
C GLY A 92 8.54 -4.75 6.15
N PRO A 93 8.77 -5.24 7.37
CA PRO A 93 10.11 -5.47 7.88
C PRO A 93 10.73 -6.73 7.27
N LEU A 94 12.00 -6.63 6.86
CA LEU A 94 12.78 -7.73 6.30
C LEU A 94 14.11 -7.91 7.05
N THR A 95 14.66 -9.12 6.97
CA THR A 95 16.02 -9.42 7.39
C THR A 95 17.03 -9.08 6.28
N PRO A 96 18.35 -8.99 6.58
CA PRO A 96 19.39 -8.85 5.55
C PRO A 96 19.35 -9.92 4.45
N ASP A 97 18.86 -11.11 4.78
CA ASP A 97 18.72 -12.25 3.86
C ASP A 97 17.45 -12.17 3.00
N ARG A 98 16.72 -11.04 3.04
CA ARG A 98 15.48 -10.82 2.28
C ARG A 98 14.37 -11.81 2.64
N GLN A 99 14.30 -12.15 3.92
CA GLN A 99 13.18 -12.86 4.53
C GLN A 99 12.35 -11.88 5.36
N ILE A 100 11.12 -12.23 5.70
CA ILE A 100 10.30 -11.42 6.62
C ILE A 100 10.97 -11.45 8.00
N ASP A 101 11.16 -10.27 8.59
CA ASP A 101 11.68 -10.19 9.96
C ASP A 101 10.54 -10.46 10.93
N VAL A 102 10.46 -11.70 11.41
CA VAL A 102 9.35 -12.18 12.23
C VAL A 102 9.28 -11.46 13.58
N PRO A 103 10.37 -11.35 14.37
CA PRO A 103 10.32 -10.62 15.63
C PRO A 103 9.86 -9.16 15.47
N VAL A 104 10.33 -8.47 14.43
CA VAL A 104 9.92 -7.09 14.18
C VAL A 104 8.47 -7.05 13.73
N LEU A 105 8.05 -7.91 12.79
CA LEU A 105 6.67 -7.98 12.33
C LEU A 105 5.70 -8.18 13.50
N GLU A 106 5.94 -9.18 14.36
CA GLU A 106 5.07 -9.48 15.50
C GLU A 106 5.00 -8.33 16.50
N ALA A 107 6.11 -7.64 16.76
CA ALA A 107 6.11 -6.46 17.64
C ALA A 107 5.27 -5.32 17.06
N LEU A 108 5.39 -5.04 15.75
CA LEU A 108 4.61 -4.01 15.07
C LEU A 108 3.12 -4.37 15.02
N LEU A 109 2.78 -5.64 14.75
CA LEU A 109 1.40 -6.13 14.76
C LEU A 109 0.78 -6.04 16.16
N ALA A 110 1.54 -6.37 17.21
CA ALA A 110 1.06 -6.24 18.59
C ALA A 110 0.72 -4.78 18.95
N GLU A 111 1.56 -3.82 18.54
CA GLU A 111 1.26 -2.40 18.74
C GLU A 111 0.14 -1.90 17.79
N ALA A 112 -0.06 -2.51 16.62
CA ALA A 112 -1.16 -2.14 15.74
C ALA A 112 -2.54 -2.47 16.34
N GLY A 113 -2.62 -3.46 17.23
CA GLY A 113 -3.89 -3.94 17.80
C GLY A 113 -4.83 -4.41 16.68
N ASP A 114 -6.09 -3.96 16.69
CA ASP A 114 -7.10 -4.41 15.73
C ASP A 114 -7.06 -3.67 14.37
N MET A 115 -6.10 -2.76 14.16
CA MET A 115 -5.96 -2.05 12.87
C MET A 115 -5.69 -3.02 11.72
N GLU A 116 -6.23 -2.72 10.54
CA GLU A 116 -5.85 -3.44 9.33
C GLU A 116 -4.40 -3.12 8.96
N VAL A 117 -3.68 -4.14 8.47
CA VAL A 117 -2.28 -4.01 8.07
C VAL A 117 -2.12 -4.34 6.59
N VAL A 118 -1.41 -3.48 5.87
CA VAL A 118 -0.92 -3.72 4.53
C VAL A 118 0.57 -4.06 4.61
N PHE A 119 0.96 -5.23 4.10
CA PHE A 119 2.38 -5.52 3.89
C PHE A 119 2.81 -4.89 2.56
N HIS A 120 3.67 -3.87 2.61
CA HIS A 120 4.01 -3.07 1.44
C HIS A 120 5.02 -3.75 0.49
N ARG A 121 5.54 -2.99 -0.47
CA ARG A 121 6.48 -3.46 -1.51
C ARG A 121 7.82 -4.00 -1.04
N ALA A 122 8.12 -4.02 0.25
CA ALA A 122 9.14 -4.95 0.76
C ALA A 122 8.89 -6.40 0.31
N PHE A 123 7.61 -6.76 0.09
CA PHE A 123 7.24 -8.03 -0.52
C PHE A 123 7.85 -8.27 -1.90
N ASP A 124 8.15 -7.22 -2.67
CA ASP A 124 8.83 -7.36 -3.97
C ASP A 124 10.33 -7.70 -3.81
N ALA A 125 10.90 -7.44 -2.64
CA ALA A 125 12.31 -7.69 -2.35
C ALA A 125 12.58 -9.05 -1.71
N VAL A 126 11.55 -9.79 -1.28
CA VAL A 126 11.72 -11.10 -0.64
C VAL A 126 12.31 -12.13 -1.60
N GLN A 127 13.01 -13.12 -1.06
CA GLN A 127 13.62 -14.17 -1.87
C GLN A 127 12.59 -15.09 -2.55
N ASP A 128 11.51 -15.43 -1.85
CA ASP A 128 10.42 -16.27 -2.35
C ASP A 128 9.06 -15.66 -1.99
N GLN A 129 8.38 -15.11 -2.99
CA GLN A 129 7.10 -14.44 -2.79
C GLN A 129 5.97 -15.40 -2.42
N LEU A 130 5.99 -16.65 -2.90
CA LEU A 130 4.91 -17.60 -2.60
C LEU A 130 5.03 -18.07 -1.14
N ALA A 131 6.25 -18.37 -0.69
CA ALA A 131 6.51 -18.70 0.70
C ALA A 131 6.22 -17.50 1.64
N ALA A 132 6.61 -16.29 1.23
CA ALA A 132 6.29 -15.08 1.99
C ALA A 132 4.78 -14.84 2.08
N TYR A 133 4.03 -15.06 1.00
CA TYR A 133 2.58 -14.95 1.00
C TYR A 133 1.95 -15.94 1.99
N ASP A 134 2.35 -17.22 1.92
CA ASP A 134 1.83 -18.29 2.78
C ASP A 134 2.09 -17.95 4.27
N PHE A 135 3.30 -17.50 4.58
CA PHE A 135 3.67 -17.05 5.92
C PHE A 135 2.80 -15.87 6.39
N LEU A 136 2.66 -14.82 5.58
CA LEU A 136 1.86 -13.64 5.94
C LEU A 136 0.38 -13.98 6.10
N SER A 137 -0.12 -15.00 5.39
CA SER A 137 -1.49 -15.50 5.52
C SER A 137 -1.80 -16.10 6.90
N GLY A 138 -0.79 -16.40 7.71
CA GLY A 138 -0.97 -16.78 9.12
C GLY A 138 -1.47 -15.64 10.02
N TYR A 139 -1.31 -14.37 9.60
CA TYR A 139 -1.62 -13.21 10.41
C TYR A 139 -2.95 -12.57 10.01
N ARG A 140 -3.95 -12.65 10.89
CA ARG A 140 -5.32 -12.14 10.63
C ARG A 140 -5.39 -10.62 10.44
N GLN A 141 -4.46 -9.88 11.03
CA GLN A 141 -4.37 -8.42 10.91
C GLN A 141 -3.86 -7.99 9.52
N ILE A 142 -3.08 -8.82 8.85
CA ILE A 142 -2.59 -8.54 7.50
C ILE A 142 -3.74 -8.81 6.54
N ARG A 143 -4.28 -7.74 5.96
CA ARG A 143 -5.42 -7.82 5.04
C ARG A 143 -5.00 -7.69 3.60
N ARG A 144 -3.83 -7.09 3.34
CA ARG A 144 -3.37 -6.80 1.99
C ARG A 144 -1.88 -6.96 1.85
N ILE A 145 -1.45 -7.36 0.66
CA ILE A 145 -0.05 -7.36 0.23
C ILE A 145 0.03 -6.47 -1.00
N LEU A 146 0.75 -5.35 -0.89
CA LEU A 146 1.06 -4.45 -2.01
C LEU A 146 2.28 -4.99 -2.76
N THR A 147 2.11 -5.27 -4.04
CA THR A 147 3.15 -5.95 -4.82
C THR A 147 3.09 -5.56 -6.30
N SER A 148 4.26 -5.57 -6.93
CA SER A 148 4.43 -5.54 -8.39
C SER A 148 4.90 -6.87 -8.94
N GLY A 149 4.74 -7.95 -8.16
CA GLY A 149 5.17 -9.31 -8.50
C GLY A 149 6.69 -9.46 -8.56
N GLY A 150 7.44 -8.66 -7.79
CA GLY A 150 8.90 -8.72 -7.73
C GLY A 150 9.61 -8.09 -8.93
N LYS A 151 8.90 -7.31 -9.75
CA LYS A 151 9.44 -6.60 -10.92
C LYS A 151 9.30 -5.08 -10.78
N PRO A 152 10.05 -4.26 -11.53
CA PRO A 152 9.87 -2.81 -11.51
C PRO A 152 8.43 -2.36 -11.79
N SER A 153 7.76 -3.02 -12.73
CA SER A 153 6.35 -2.81 -13.06
C SER A 153 5.54 -4.10 -12.86
N ALA A 154 4.32 -4.00 -12.34
CA ALA A 154 3.39 -5.13 -12.25
C ALA A 154 3.09 -5.75 -13.62
N LEU A 155 3.15 -4.94 -14.68
CA LEU A 155 2.94 -5.39 -16.07
C LEU A 155 3.99 -6.40 -16.53
N ASP A 156 5.19 -6.38 -15.91
CA ASP A 156 6.27 -7.31 -16.23
C ASP A 156 6.16 -8.63 -15.44
N ALA A 157 5.15 -8.75 -14.57
CA ALA A 157 5.00 -9.84 -13.61
C ALA A 157 3.60 -10.48 -13.65
N VAL A 158 2.89 -10.41 -14.78
CA VAL A 158 1.49 -10.88 -14.92
C VAL A 158 1.30 -12.32 -14.43
N ASP A 159 2.19 -13.25 -14.77
CA ASP A 159 2.06 -14.64 -14.35
C ASP A 159 2.23 -14.81 -12.83
N ARG A 160 3.23 -14.14 -12.24
CA ARG A 160 3.42 -14.13 -10.79
C ARG A 160 2.24 -13.49 -10.06
N MET A 161 1.71 -12.39 -10.58
CA MET A 161 0.52 -11.74 -10.04
C MET A 161 -0.69 -12.67 -10.07
N ARG A 162 -0.88 -13.44 -11.15
CA ARG A 162 -1.96 -14.42 -11.26
C ARG A 162 -1.82 -15.53 -10.21
N GLU A 163 -0.62 -16.05 -9.98
CA GLU A 163 -0.37 -17.05 -8.95
C GLU A 163 -0.70 -16.53 -7.55
N LEU A 164 -0.23 -15.33 -7.20
CA LEU A 164 -0.53 -14.69 -5.92
C LEU A 164 -2.03 -14.43 -5.76
N VAL A 165 -2.71 -14.00 -6.82
CA VAL A 165 -4.17 -13.82 -6.82
C VAL A 165 -4.89 -15.14 -6.60
N GLU A 166 -4.45 -16.24 -7.22
CA GLU A 166 -5.03 -17.56 -7.02
C GLU A 166 -4.92 -18.00 -5.56
N MET A 167 -3.73 -17.84 -4.96
CA MET A 167 -3.52 -18.13 -3.53
C MET A 167 -4.40 -17.27 -2.61
N SER A 168 -4.79 -16.07 -3.05
CA SER A 168 -5.64 -15.14 -2.29
C SER A 168 -7.14 -15.43 -2.32
N ARG A 169 -7.63 -16.26 -3.26
CA ARG A 169 -9.08 -16.46 -3.47
C ARG A 169 -9.83 -17.00 -2.25
N ASN A 170 -9.16 -17.80 -1.41
CA ASN A 170 -9.73 -18.42 -0.22
C ASN A 170 -9.06 -17.91 1.07
N SER A 171 -8.45 -16.72 1.01
CA SER A 171 -7.73 -16.09 2.12
C SER A 171 -8.42 -14.81 2.58
N HIS A 172 -8.12 -14.35 3.79
CA HIS A 172 -8.48 -13.00 4.25
C HIS A 172 -7.55 -11.92 3.72
N ILE A 173 -6.45 -12.31 3.06
CA ILE A 173 -5.52 -11.41 2.38
C ILE A 173 -5.97 -11.16 0.95
N THR A 174 -5.96 -9.90 0.54
CA THR A 174 -6.14 -9.49 -0.85
C THR A 174 -4.81 -9.03 -1.46
N ILE A 175 -4.54 -9.45 -2.70
CA ILE A 175 -3.41 -8.89 -3.47
C ILE A 175 -3.80 -7.50 -3.99
N LEU A 176 -3.00 -6.51 -3.61
CA LEU A 176 -3.10 -5.13 -4.03
C LEU A 176 -2.02 -4.85 -5.08
N ALA A 177 -2.42 -4.69 -6.34
CA ALA A 177 -1.47 -4.50 -7.42
C ALA A 177 -1.01 -3.05 -7.52
N GLY A 178 0.30 -2.81 -7.50
CA GLY A 178 0.88 -1.47 -7.63
C GLY A 178 2.16 -1.44 -8.46
N SER A 179 2.63 -0.24 -8.76
CA SER A 179 3.81 0.06 -9.61
C SER A 179 3.61 -0.20 -11.11
N GLY A 180 3.80 0.84 -11.93
CA GLY A 180 3.81 0.75 -13.40
C GLY A 180 2.44 0.59 -14.08
N LEU A 181 1.34 0.63 -13.32
CA LEU A 181 -0.01 0.62 -13.86
C LEU A 181 -0.43 2.02 -14.35
N GLY A 182 -1.20 2.05 -15.43
CA GLY A 182 -1.77 3.26 -16.03
C GLY A 182 -3.04 2.93 -16.80
N ALA A 183 -3.81 3.95 -17.19
CA ALA A 183 -5.12 3.78 -17.84
C ALA A 183 -5.07 2.81 -19.04
N ALA A 184 -4.08 2.97 -19.92
CA ALA A 184 -3.98 2.18 -21.16
C ALA A 184 -3.78 0.67 -20.94
N SER A 185 -3.15 0.24 -19.85
CA SER A 185 -2.82 -1.17 -19.58
C SER A 185 -3.73 -1.85 -18.56
N LEU A 186 -4.53 -1.06 -17.84
CA LEU A 186 -5.22 -1.51 -16.64
C LEU A 186 -6.26 -2.61 -16.90
N ALA A 187 -7.15 -2.43 -17.88
CA ALA A 187 -8.20 -3.41 -18.19
C ALA A 187 -7.62 -4.78 -18.59
N THR A 188 -6.59 -4.77 -19.44
CA THR A 188 -5.90 -5.99 -19.88
C THR A 188 -5.17 -6.66 -18.71
N PHE A 189 -4.50 -5.87 -17.86
CA PHE A 189 -3.82 -6.37 -16.67
C PHE A 189 -4.79 -7.04 -15.69
N ILE A 190 -5.93 -6.40 -15.40
CA ILE A 190 -6.97 -6.94 -14.53
C ILE A 190 -7.52 -8.25 -15.10
N SER A 191 -7.86 -8.27 -16.39
CA SER A 191 -8.38 -9.47 -17.05
C SER A 191 -7.37 -10.62 -17.03
N GLY A 192 -6.08 -10.30 -17.19
CA GLY A 192 -5.00 -11.29 -17.23
C GLY A 192 -4.57 -11.85 -15.87
N THR A 193 -4.80 -11.10 -14.78
CA THR A 193 -4.33 -11.46 -13.42
C THR A 193 -5.47 -11.81 -12.47
N GLY A 194 -6.66 -11.24 -12.65
CA GLY A 194 -7.80 -11.39 -11.74
C GLY A 194 -7.72 -10.56 -10.46
N VAL A 195 -6.77 -9.61 -10.36
CA VAL A 195 -6.63 -8.73 -9.18
C VAL A 195 -7.94 -8.03 -8.85
N LYS A 196 -8.16 -7.77 -7.56
CA LYS A 196 -9.40 -7.14 -7.04
C LYS A 196 -9.19 -5.73 -6.50
N GLU A 197 -7.95 -5.37 -6.22
CA GLU A 197 -7.56 -4.05 -5.75
C GLU A 197 -6.34 -3.55 -6.49
N VAL A 198 -6.33 -2.25 -6.79
CA VAL A 198 -5.23 -1.59 -7.50
C VAL A 198 -4.80 -0.33 -6.74
N HIS A 199 -3.51 -0.05 -6.79
CA HIS A 199 -2.86 1.02 -6.04
C HIS A 199 -2.15 2.00 -6.98
N PHE A 200 -2.52 3.28 -6.88
CA PHE A 200 -2.05 4.33 -7.79
C PHE A 200 -1.37 5.48 -7.05
N GLY A 201 -0.20 5.87 -7.56
CA GLY A 201 0.58 7.01 -7.07
C GLY A 201 0.79 8.07 -8.14
N SER A 202 1.97 8.09 -8.76
CA SER A 202 2.34 9.11 -9.75
C SER A 202 1.43 9.14 -10.99
N ALA A 203 0.82 8.01 -11.35
CA ALA A 203 -0.03 7.89 -12.53
C ALA A 203 -1.35 8.69 -12.44
N VAL A 204 -1.78 9.10 -11.24
CA VAL A 204 -2.96 9.96 -11.04
C VAL A 204 -2.60 11.45 -10.84
N ARG A 205 -1.36 11.83 -11.11
CA ARG A 205 -0.86 13.21 -10.97
C ARG A 205 -0.49 13.81 -12.32
N GLY A 206 -0.20 15.10 -12.36
CA GLY A 206 0.22 15.81 -13.57
C GLY A 206 1.54 15.29 -14.18
N PRO A 207 2.00 15.91 -15.29
CA PRO A 207 3.19 15.46 -16.04
C PRO A 207 4.49 15.41 -15.23
N LYS A 208 4.63 16.20 -14.15
CA LYS A 208 5.78 16.16 -13.24
C LYS A 208 5.64 15.07 -12.17
N GLY A 209 4.59 14.25 -12.24
CA GLY A 209 4.38 13.09 -11.40
C GLY A 209 4.23 13.48 -9.94
N VAL A 210 5.13 13.01 -9.09
CA VAL A 210 5.08 13.21 -7.63
C VAL A 210 5.22 14.66 -7.17
N GLU A 211 5.64 15.57 -8.05
CA GLU A 211 5.71 17.01 -7.77
C GLU A 211 4.40 17.74 -8.06
N ASP A 212 3.50 17.12 -8.83
CA ASP A 212 2.20 17.69 -9.15
C ASP A 212 1.13 17.24 -8.15
N GLU A 213 0.08 18.05 -8.05
CA GLU A 213 -1.15 17.67 -7.36
C GLU A 213 -1.83 16.48 -8.07
N ILE A 214 -2.71 15.82 -7.34
CA ILE A 214 -3.61 14.83 -7.93
C ILE A 214 -4.45 15.50 -9.03
N ASP A 215 -4.55 14.81 -10.17
CA ASP A 215 -5.43 15.15 -11.27
C ASP A 215 -6.74 14.35 -11.12
N PRO A 216 -7.87 14.98 -10.73
CA PRO A 216 -9.15 14.30 -10.56
C PRO A 216 -9.65 13.64 -11.85
N GLY A 217 -9.28 14.18 -13.02
CA GLY A 217 -9.65 13.61 -14.32
C GLY A 217 -9.06 12.22 -14.52
N LYS A 218 -7.81 12.01 -14.10
CA LYS A 218 -7.15 10.70 -14.19
C LYS A 218 -7.77 9.68 -13.27
N ILE A 219 -8.14 10.05 -12.04
CA ILE A 219 -8.84 9.14 -11.13
C ILE A 219 -10.20 8.75 -11.72
N LYS A 220 -10.96 9.71 -12.27
CA LYS A 220 -12.25 9.43 -12.93
C LYS A 220 -12.11 8.50 -14.13
N GLU A 221 -11.10 8.71 -14.98
CA GLU A 221 -10.77 7.80 -16.09
C GLU A 221 -10.49 6.38 -15.57
N LEU A 222 -9.68 6.23 -14.52
CA LEU A 222 -9.43 4.94 -13.90
C LEU A 222 -10.74 4.32 -13.38
N ARG A 223 -11.63 5.10 -12.76
CA ARG A 223 -12.94 4.60 -12.29
C ARG A 223 -13.81 4.08 -13.42
N GLU A 224 -13.85 4.75 -14.56
CA GLU A 224 -14.56 4.28 -15.75
C GLU A 224 -14.01 2.95 -16.25
N ILE A 225 -12.67 2.82 -16.28
CA ILE A 225 -12.00 1.57 -16.68
C ILE A 225 -12.27 0.43 -15.68
N LEU A 226 -12.37 0.73 -14.39
CA LEU A 226 -12.59 -0.24 -13.31
C LEU A 226 -14.05 -0.66 -13.15
N ALA A 227 -15.00 0.14 -13.65
CA ALA A 227 -16.44 -0.10 -13.48
C ALA A 227 -16.90 -1.49 -13.97
N PRO A 228 -16.45 -2.02 -15.13
CA PRO A 228 -16.85 -3.35 -15.60
C PRO A 228 -16.33 -4.52 -14.75
N PHE A 229 -15.34 -4.28 -13.89
CA PHE A 229 -14.71 -5.29 -13.05
C PHE A 229 -15.20 -5.26 -11.59
N SER A 230 -16.24 -4.47 -11.31
CA SER A 230 -16.77 -4.23 -9.97
C SER A 230 -17.83 -5.23 -9.53
#